data_AF-A0A0B1J8H9-F1
#
_entry.id   AF-A0A0B1J8H9-F1
#
_cell.length_a   1.000
_cell.length_b   1.000
_cell.length_c   1.000
_cell.angle_alpha   90.00
_cell.angle_beta   90.00
_cell.angle_gamma   90.00
#
_symmetry.space_group_name_H-M   'P 1'
#
loop_
_entity.id
_entity.type
_entity.pdbx_description
1 polymer ?
#
loop_
_entity_poly.entity_id
_entity_poly.type
_entity_poly.pdbx_seq_one_letter_code
_entity_poly.pdbx_strand_id
1 'polypeptide(L)'
;MEMLGKILVIIISMIIISCDYYNTGMDYQDNIALEQVVTWDSDNIFTPNIFEHNGRCFMKKNETWMLLNGDATPNIRTMSNKKIECLEKSEVEWASRVCDSITDKERENLKALICSKPAKSVNTGKRPALGY
;
A
#
# COMPACT_ATOMS: atom_id res chain seq x y z
N MET A 1 33.51 -7.68 32.54
CA MET A 1 32.71 -8.03 31.34
C MET A 1 31.20 -8.11 31.61
N GLU A 2 30.75 -8.59 32.77
CA GLU A 2 29.29 -8.72 33.05
C GLU A 2 28.51 -7.40 33.08
N MET A 3 29.09 -6.33 33.64
CA MET A 3 28.40 -5.03 33.76
C MET A 3 28.22 -4.35 32.38
N LEU A 4 29.22 -4.47 31.51
CA LEU A 4 29.15 -4.02 30.11
C LEU A 4 28.08 -4.78 29.32
N GLY A 5 27.97 -6.10 29.50
CA GLY A 5 26.93 -6.91 28.87
C GLY A 5 25.51 -6.52 29.32
N LYS A 6 25.31 -6.28 30.63
CA LYS A 6 24.02 -5.84 31.17
C LYS A 6 23.60 -4.46 30.67
N ILE A 7 24.55 -3.51 30.59
CA ILE A 7 24.30 -2.18 30.04
C ILE A 7 23.92 -2.27 28.55
N LEU A 8 24.62 -3.11 27.78
CA LEU A 8 24.32 -3.30 26.35
C LEU A 8 22.91 -3.85 26.13
N VAL A 9 22.48 -4.83 26.95
CA VAL A 9 21.14 -5.41 26.88
C VAL A 9 20.06 -4.35 27.13
N ILE A 10 20.23 -3.51 28.15
CA ILE A 10 19.26 -2.44 28.47
C ILE A 10 19.16 -1.44 27.31
N ILE A 11 20.29 -1.03 26.73
CA ILE A 11 20.31 -0.10 25.60
C ILE A 11 19.61 -0.71 24.39
N ILE A 12 19.89 -1.97 24.05
CA ILE A 12 19.25 -2.67 22.94
C ILE A 12 17.75 -2.79 23.17
N SER A 13 17.31 -3.16 24.37
CA SER A 13 15.88 -3.23 24.71
C SER A 13 15.18 -1.88 24.56
N MET A 14 15.79 -0.78 25.03
CA MET A 14 15.24 0.56 24.85
C MET A 14 15.13 0.96 23.38
N ILE A 15 16.14 0.63 22.57
CA ILE A 15 16.13 0.91 21.12
C ILE A 15 14.99 0.15 20.45
N ILE A 16 14.84 -1.16 20.73
CA ILE A 16 13.78 -2.00 20.12
C ILE A 16 12.40 -1.43 20.47
N ILE A 17 12.13 -1.16 21.75
CA ILE A 17 10.83 -0.61 22.19
C ILE A 17 10.55 0.74 21.52
N SER A 18 11.58 1.59 21.37
CA SER A 18 11.44 2.89 20.72
C SER A 18 11.12 2.76 19.22
N CYS A 19 11.75 1.81 18.54
CA CYS A 19 11.45 1.51 17.13
C CYS A 19 10.02 0.98 16.97
N ASP A 20 9.57 0.08 17.85
CA ASP A 20 8.20 -0.44 17.82
C ASP A 20 7.17 0.67 18.05
N TYR A 21 7.44 1.57 18.99
CA TYR A 21 6.57 2.71 19.26
C TYR A 21 6.54 3.69 18.07
N TYR A 22 7.69 3.95 17.46
CA TYR A 22 7.78 4.80 16.27
C TYR A 22 6.97 4.22 15.10
N ASN A 23 7.14 2.93 14.80
CA ASN A 23 6.39 2.26 13.73
C ASN A 23 4.88 2.29 13.98
N THR A 24 4.46 2.03 15.22
CA THR A 24 3.05 2.12 15.62
C THR A 24 2.49 3.54 15.46
N GLY A 25 3.30 4.56 15.75
CA GLY A 25 2.92 5.96 15.55
C GLY A 25 2.68 6.31 14.08
N MET A 26 3.54 5.82 13.19
CA MET A 26 3.41 6.01 11.74
C MET A 26 2.16 5.29 11.21
N ASP A 27 1.93 4.05 11.64
CA ASP A 27 0.72 3.28 11.32
C ASP A 27 -0.55 4.04 11.68
N TYR A 28 -0.57 4.64 12.86
CA TYR A 28 -1.71 5.40 13.36
C TYR A 28 -1.99 6.65 12.51
N GLN A 29 -0.94 7.40 12.15
CA GLN A 29 -1.08 8.59 11.29
C GLN A 29 -1.61 8.25 9.89
N ASP A 30 -1.13 7.18 9.30
CA ASP A 30 -1.59 6.74 7.98
C ASP A 30 -3.05 6.28 8.02
N ASN A 31 -3.44 5.55 9.07
CA ASN A 31 -4.82 5.11 9.27
C ASN A 31 -5.77 6.29 9.46
N ILE A 32 -5.39 7.32 10.23
CA ILE A 32 -6.19 8.54 10.38
C ILE A 32 -6.44 9.21 9.03
N ALA A 33 -5.40 9.35 8.20
CA ALA A 33 -5.56 10.01 6.92
C ALA A 33 -6.46 9.20 5.96
N LEU A 34 -6.36 7.86 6.00
CA LEU A 34 -7.27 6.99 5.25
C LEU A 34 -8.72 7.11 5.75
N GLU A 35 -8.94 7.13 7.07
CA GLU A 35 -10.27 7.32 7.66
C GLU A 35 -10.89 8.65 7.22
N GLN A 36 -10.11 9.74 7.23
CA GLN A 36 -10.58 11.05 6.77
C GLN A 36 -11.03 11.02 5.31
N VAL A 37 -10.28 10.36 4.43
CA VAL A 37 -10.66 10.24 3.01
C VAL A 37 -11.90 9.37 2.83
N VAL A 38 -12.02 8.28 3.57
CA VAL A 38 -13.21 7.40 3.52
C VAL A 38 -14.45 8.15 4.00
N THR A 39 -14.35 8.90 5.11
CA THR A 39 -15.46 9.74 5.59
C THR A 39 -15.81 10.83 4.59
N TRP A 40 -14.81 11.53 4.04
CA TRP A 40 -15.02 12.54 3.00
C TRP A 40 -15.78 11.96 1.81
N ASP A 41 -15.35 10.79 1.31
CA ASP A 41 -15.96 10.13 0.16
C ASP A 41 -17.40 9.67 0.43
N SER A 42 -17.71 9.28 1.67
CA SER A 42 -19.08 8.97 2.08
C SER A 42 -19.99 10.21 2.07
N ASP A 43 -19.45 11.39 2.38
CA ASP A 43 -20.22 12.63 2.49
C ASP A 43 -20.28 13.42 1.17
N ASN A 44 -19.47 13.06 0.17
CA ASN A 44 -19.34 13.78 -1.09
C ASN A 44 -19.63 12.90 -2.31
N ILE A 45 -20.50 13.38 -3.20
CA ILE A 45 -20.90 12.65 -4.42
C ILE A 45 -19.80 12.65 -5.51
N PHE A 46 -18.81 13.54 -5.39
CA PHE A 46 -17.80 13.79 -6.43
C PHE A 46 -16.36 13.79 -5.90
N THR A 47 -15.98 12.77 -5.14
CA THR A 47 -14.56 12.58 -4.79
C THR A 47 -13.80 12.05 -6.01
N PRO A 48 -12.70 12.70 -6.43
CA PRO A 48 -11.87 12.18 -7.51
C PRO A 48 -11.30 10.80 -7.15
N ASN A 49 -11.24 9.87 -8.09
CA ASN A 49 -10.66 8.53 -7.84
C ASN A 49 -9.17 8.55 -7.49
N ILE A 50 -8.48 9.67 -7.70
CA ILE A 50 -7.11 9.90 -7.24
C ILE A 50 -6.88 11.37 -6.95
N PHE A 51 -6.17 11.66 -5.87
CA PHE A 51 -5.77 13.02 -5.52
C PHE A 51 -4.63 13.01 -4.50
N GLU A 52 -3.96 14.15 -4.38
CA GLU A 52 -3.00 14.41 -3.32
C GLU A 52 -3.57 15.36 -2.28
N HIS A 53 -3.34 15.07 -1.00
CA HIS A 53 -3.66 15.95 0.11
C HIS A 53 -2.58 15.88 1.18
N ASN A 54 -2.02 17.02 1.59
CA ASN A 54 -0.94 17.12 2.57
C ASN A 54 0.26 16.22 2.27
N GLY A 55 0.69 16.16 1.00
CA GLY A 55 1.80 15.31 0.56
C GLY A 55 1.47 13.82 0.53
N ARG A 56 0.22 13.42 0.76
CA ARG A 56 -0.22 12.02 0.72
C ARG A 56 -1.10 11.78 -0.50
N CYS A 57 -0.78 10.75 -1.26
CA CYS A 57 -1.47 10.37 -2.48
C CYS A 57 -2.47 9.25 -2.21
N PHE A 58 -3.74 9.51 -2.51
CA PHE A 58 -4.84 8.58 -2.29
C PHE A 58 -5.42 8.15 -3.62
N MET A 59 -5.74 6.87 -3.75
CA MET A 59 -6.39 6.31 -4.92
C MET A 59 -7.52 5.36 -4.52
N LYS A 60 -8.69 5.51 -5.15
CA LYS A 60 -9.83 4.62 -5.00
C LYS A 60 -9.85 3.61 -6.15
N LYS A 61 -9.96 2.32 -5.82
CA LYS A 61 -10.20 1.23 -6.77
C LYS A 61 -11.16 0.22 -6.17
N ASN A 62 -12.19 -0.20 -6.92
CA ASN A 62 -13.18 -1.19 -6.47
C ASN A 62 -13.76 -0.88 -5.07
N GLU A 63 -14.15 0.38 -4.81
CA GLU A 63 -14.62 0.85 -3.48
C GLU A 63 -13.60 0.73 -2.33
N THR A 64 -12.32 0.58 -2.66
CA THR A 64 -11.22 0.54 -1.69
C THR A 64 -10.31 1.74 -1.90
N TRP A 65 -10.20 2.56 -0.85
CA TRP A 65 -9.21 3.64 -0.77
C TRP A 65 -7.85 3.10 -0.36
N MET A 66 -6.83 3.48 -1.12
CA MET A 66 -5.42 3.17 -0.90
C MET A 66 -4.61 4.45 -0.71
N LEU A 67 -3.73 4.45 0.29
CA LEU A 67 -2.68 5.44 0.47
C LEU A 67 -1.41 4.89 -0.20
N LEU A 68 -0.88 5.61 -1.19
CA LEU A 68 0.17 5.11 -2.09
C LEU A 68 1.60 5.45 -1.64
N ASN A 69 1.75 6.42 -0.74
CA ASN A 69 3.02 6.91 -0.20
C ASN A 69 2.92 7.18 1.32
N GLY A 70 2.33 6.23 2.03
CA GLY A 70 2.26 6.26 3.49
C GLY A 70 3.64 6.20 4.13
N ASP A 71 3.70 6.72 5.34
CA ASP A 71 4.91 6.86 6.12
C ASP A 71 5.30 5.53 6.80
N ALA A 72 4.31 4.69 7.10
CA ALA A 72 4.52 3.40 7.72
C ALA A 72 5.14 2.35 6.77
N THR A 73 5.58 1.21 7.31
CA THR A 73 6.06 0.07 6.52
C THR A 73 5.06 -1.09 6.64
N PRO A 74 4.47 -1.60 5.53
CA PRO A 74 4.64 -1.13 4.16
C PRO A 74 4.00 0.24 3.90
N ASN A 75 4.61 1.02 2.98
CA ASN A 75 4.21 2.39 2.62
C ASN A 75 2.90 2.46 1.82
N ILE A 76 2.39 1.33 1.33
CA ILE A 76 1.10 1.28 0.62
C ILE A 76 0.08 0.64 1.54
N ARG A 77 -1.02 1.33 1.79
CA ARG A 77 -1.98 0.96 2.83
C ARG A 77 -3.42 1.11 2.39
N THR A 78 -4.28 0.34 3.03
CA THR A 78 -5.74 0.47 2.98
C THR A 78 -6.28 0.48 4.40
N MET A 79 -7.58 0.72 4.56
CA MET A 79 -8.27 0.38 5.81
C MET A 79 -7.99 -1.08 6.19
N SER A 80 -7.86 -1.35 7.50
CA SER A 80 -7.40 -2.64 8.04
C SER A 80 -8.24 -3.85 7.62
N ASN A 81 -9.51 -3.63 7.26
CA ASN A 81 -10.45 -4.65 6.80
C ASN A 81 -10.49 -4.80 5.26
N LYS A 82 -9.68 -4.04 4.53
CA LYS A 82 -9.59 -4.07 3.07
C LYS A 82 -8.27 -4.67 2.61
N LYS A 83 -8.26 -5.19 1.39
CA LYS A 83 -7.04 -5.67 0.73
C LYS A 83 -6.50 -4.58 -0.18
N ILE A 84 -5.19 -4.53 -0.34
CA ILE A 84 -4.56 -3.70 -1.37
C ILE A 84 -4.99 -4.24 -2.73
N GLU A 85 -5.58 -3.39 -3.54
CA GLU A 85 -5.97 -3.73 -4.90
C GLU A 85 -4.74 -3.73 -5.81
N CYS A 86 -4.64 -4.68 -6.73
CA CYS A 86 -3.62 -4.61 -7.77
C CYS A 86 -3.93 -3.45 -8.72
N LEU A 87 -2.91 -2.83 -9.29
CA LEU A 87 -3.04 -1.66 -10.16
C LEU A 87 -2.79 -2.02 -11.62
N GLU A 88 -3.44 -1.32 -12.54
CA GLU A 88 -3.06 -1.31 -13.94
C GLU A 88 -1.83 -0.42 -14.13
N LYS A 89 -1.09 -0.68 -15.21
CA LYS A 89 0.07 0.17 -15.56
C LYS A 89 -0.34 1.64 -15.77
N SER A 90 -1.50 1.85 -16.40
CA SER A 90 -2.13 3.16 -16.59
C SER A 90 -2.42 3.87 -15.27
N GLU A 91 -2.90 3.14 -14.26
CA GLU A 91 -3.19 3.67 -12.94
C GLU A 91 -1.92 4.11 -12.21
N VAL A 92 -0.84 3.32 -12.29
CA VAL A 92 0.47 3.69 -11.72
C VAL A 92 1.06 4.92 -12.41
N GLU A 93 0.98 4.98 -13.74
CA GLU A 93 1.42 6.14 -14.52
C GLU A 93 0.58 7.39 -14.20
N TRP A 94 -0.73 7.22 -13.99
CA TRP A 94 -1.63 8.31 -13.63
C TRP A 94 -1.36 8.82 -12.22
N ALA A 95 -1.17 7.93 -11.24
CA ALA A 95 -0.79 8.32 -9.88
C ALA A 95 0.49 9.14 -9.85
N SER A 96 1.49 8.74 -10.63
CA SER A 96 2.76 9.46 -10.75
C SER A 96 2.65 10.84 -11.39
N ARG A 97 1.54 11.14 -12.09
CA ARG A 97 1.28 12.45 -12.71
C ARG A 97 0.40 13.35 -11.85
N VAL A 98 -0.49 12.77 -11.06
CA VAL A 98 -1.41 13.52 -10.19
C VAL A 98 -0.76 13.87 -8.85
N CYS A 99 0.11 12.98 -8.35
CA CYS A 99 0.73 13.13 -7.05
C CYS A 99 2.23 13.41 -7.20
N ASP A 100 2.61 14.67 -6.98
CA ASP A 100 4.00 15.14 -7.01
C ASP A 100 4.80 14.59 -5.82
N SER A 101 4.11 14.20 -4.74
CA SER A 101 4.72 13.62 -3.54
C SER A 101 5.22 12.19 -3.72
N ILE A 102 4.85 11.50 -4.81
CA ILE A 102 5.36 10.17 -5.10
C ILE A 102 6.80 10.27 -5.62
N THR A 103 7.73 9.81 -4.80
CA THR A 103 9.15 9.67 -5.10
C THR A 103 9.44 8.51 -6.06
N ASP A 104 10.65 8.48 -6.63
CA ASP A 104 11.07 7.36 -7.49
C ASP A 104 11.05 6.01 -6.77
N LYS A 105 11.37 6.00 -5.46
CA LYS A 105 11.30 4.78 -4.64
C LYS A 105 9.86 4.27 -4.54
N GLU A 106 8.90 5.15 -4.30
CA GLU A 106 7.48 4.79 -4.21
C GLU A 106 6.93 4.37 -5.58
N ARG A 107 7.36 5.00 -6.67
CA ARG A 107 7.07 4.54 -8.03
C ARG A 107 7.50 3.09 -8.26
N GLU A 108 8.69 2.71 -7.82
CA GLU A 108 9.15 1.32 -7.92
C GLU A 108 8.29 0.37 -7.05
N ASN A 109 7.92 0.79 -5.83
CA ASN A 109 7.02 0.01 -4.98
C ASN A 109 5.64 -0.20 -5.63
N LEU A 110 5.09 0.82 -6.29
CA LEU A 110 3.82 0.73 -7.00
C LEU A 110 3.87 -0.23 -8.19
N LYS A 111 5.02 -0.36 -8.87
CA LYS A 111 5.17 -1.35 -9.94
C LYS A 111 5.01 -2.78 -9.45
N ALA A 112 5.36 -3.06 -8.19
CA ALA A 112 5.16 -4.38 -7.58
C ALA A 112 3.67 -4.72 -7.39
N LEU A 113 2.78 -3.72 -7.39
CA LEU A 113 1.33 -3.92 -7.33
C LEU A 113 0.67 -4.07 -8.69
N ILE A 114 1.42 -3.98 -9.80
CA ILE A 114 0.83 -4.12 -11.13
C ILE A 114 0.20 -5.50 -11.27
N CYS A 115 -1.08 -5.55 -11.62
CA CYS A 115 -1.80 -6.80 -11.80
C CYS A 115 -1.03 -7.70 -12.78
N SER A 116 -0.61 -8.87 -12.29
CA SER A 116 -0.12 -9.92 -13.16
C SER A 116 -1.28 -10.35 -14.05
N LYS A 117 -1.10 -10.27 -15.39
CA LYS A 117 -2.08 -10.83 -16.32
C LYS A 117 -2.37 -12.26 -15.86
N PRO A 118 -3.64 -12.70 -15.75
CA PRO A 118 -3.90 -14.11 -15.55
C PRO A 118 -3.16 -14.86 -16.65
N ALA A 119 -2.40 -15.89 -16.27
CA ALA A 119 -1.86 -16.82 -17.26
C ALA A 119 -3.03 -17.20 -18.15
N LYS A 120 -2.95 -16.91 -19.46
CA LYS A 120 -3.94 -17.44 -20.41
C LYS A 120 -4.00 -18.93 -20.11
N SER A 121 -5.12 -19.42 -19.59
CA SER A 121 -5.35 -20.85 -19.56
C SER A 121 -5.25 -21.28 -21.01
N VAL A 122 -4.17 -21.99 -21.34
CA VAL A 122 -4.12 -22.72 -22.59
C VAL A 122 -5.23 -23.74 -22.43
N ASN A 123 -6.36 -23.48 -23.05
CA ASN A 123 -7.43 -24.46 -23.20
C ASN A 123 -6.82 -25.65 -23.94
N THR A 124 -6.28 -26.62 -23.21
CA THR A 124 -5.97 -27.97 -23.71
C THR A 124 -7.25 -28.80 -23.83
N GLY A 125 -8.37 -28.14 -24.14
CA GLY A 125 -9.61 -28.76 -24.59
C GLY A 125 -9.51 -29.21 -26.05
N LYS A 126 -8.48 -29.98 -26.41
CA LYS A 126 -8.55 -30.88 -27.56
C LYS A 126 -8.73 -32.29 -27.02
N ARG A 127 -9.98 -32.75 -26.97
CA ARG A 127 -10.28 -34.19 -26.86
C ARG A 127 -9.57 -34.90 -28.04
N PRO A 128 -8.89 -36.04 -27.83
CA PRO A 128 -8.50 -36.89 -28.95
C PRO A 128 -9.78 -37.32 -29.66
N ALA A 129 -9.84 -37.11 -30.98
CA ALA A 129 -10.84 -37.77 -31.81
C ALA A 129 -10.52 -39.27 -31.77
N LEU A 130 -11.39 -40.05 -31.12
CA LEU A 130 -11.44 -41.49 -31.33
C LEU A 130 -11.96 -41.69 -32.76
N GLY A 131 -11.07 -42.17 -33.63
CA GLY A 131 -11.44 -42.66 -34.94
C GLY A 131 -12.34 -43.88 -34.79
N TYR A 132 -13.50 -43.82 -35.44
CA TYR A 132 -14.25 -45.00 -35.85
C TYR A 132 -13.81 -45.40 -37.25
#